data_AF-A0AAX0VWB7-F1
#
_entry.id   AF-A0AAX0VWB7-F1
#
_cell.length_a   1.000
_cell.length_b   1.000
_cell.length_c   1.000
_cell.angle_alpha   90.00
_cell.angle_beta   90.00
_cell.angle_gamma   90.00
#
_symmetry.space_group_name_H-M   'P 1'
#
loop_
_entity.id
_entity.type
_entity.pdbx_description
1 polymer ?
#
loop_
_entity_poly.entity_id
_entity_poly.type
_entity_poly.pdbx_seq_one_letter_code
_entity_poly.pdbx_strand_id
1 'polypeptide(L)' 'MRPRQYAAQILQLKTRAERNEALLQVPEEWRDLVRKHCEITWNHPSRHKLRESPKPDEHYRPTRAAPSART' A
#
# COMPACT_ATOMS: atom_id res chain seq x y z
N MET A 1 -3.95 15.36 -13.63
CA MET A 1 -4.01 14.15 -12.77
C MET A 1 -3.14 13.06 -13.39
N ARG A 2 -2.39 12.29 -12.58
CA ARG A 2 -1.60 11.14 -13.09
C ARG A 2 -2.39 9.83 -12.91
N PRO A 3 -2.24 8.81 -13.79
CA PRO A 3 -2.96 7.53 -13.66
C PRO A 3 -2.79 6.87 -12.28
N ARG A 4 -1.62 7.01 -11.66
CA ARG A 4 -1.35 6.52 -10.29
C ARG A 4 -2.21 7.19 -9.22
N GLN A 5 -2.57 8.46 -9.38
CA GLN A 5 -3.42 9.17 -8.42
C GLN A 5 -4.87 8.65 -8.49
N TYR A 6 -5.40 8.44 -9.71
CA TYR A 6 -6.72 7.80 -9.88
C TYR A 6 -6.75 6.42 -9.24
N ALA A 7 -5.73 5.59 -9.48
CA ALA A 7 -5.65 4.27 -8.88
C ALA A 7 -5.58 4.32 -7.35
N ALA A 8 -4.82 5.25 -6.76
CA ALA A 8 -4.76 5.42 -5.31
C ALA A 8 -6.12 5.84 -4.71
N GLN A 9 -6.85 6.74 -5.40
CA GLN A 9 -8.20 7.16 -5.00
C GLN A 9 -9.19 5.99 -5.06
N ILE A 10 -9.16 5.20 -6.13
CA ILE A 10 -9.99 4.01 -6.28
C ILE A 10 -9.67 2.97 -5.19
N LEU A 11 -8.40 2.79 -4.85
CA LEU A 11 -7.97 1.85 -3.81
C LEU A 11 -8.38 2.27 -2.40
N GLN A 12 -8.63 3.56 -2.14
CA GLN A 12 -9.17 4.03 -0.86
C GLN A 12 -10.64 3.63 -0.67
N LEU A 13 -11.38 3.41 -1.75
CA LEU A 13 -12.79 3.01 -1.70
C LEU A 13 -12.91 1.58 -1.16
N LYS A 14 -13.78 1.39 -0.18
CA LYS A 14 -13.95 0.10 0.51
C LYS A 14 -14.81 -0.87 -0.29
N THR A 15 -15.79 -0.36 -1.04
CA THR A 15 -16.75 -1.21 -1.74
C THR A 15 -16.37 -1.43 -3.21
N ARG A 16 -16.82 -2.55 -3.79
CA ARG A 16 -16.60 -2.87 -5.20
C ARG A 16 -17.41 -1.97 -6.14
N ALA A 17 -18.59 -1.53 -5.70
CA ALA A 17 -19.48 -0.67 -6.48
C ALA A 17 -18.87 0.72 -6.69
N GLU A 18 -18.41 1.36 -5.62
CA GLU A 18 -17.76 2.68 -5.70
C GLU A 18 -16.51 2.65 -6.58
N ARG A 19 -15.74 1.55 -6.53
CA ARG A 19 -14.56 1.38 -7.40
C ARG A 19 -14.91 1.33 -8.88
N ASN A 20 -16.02 0.68 -9.24
CA ASN A 20 -16.49 0.62 -10.62
C ASN A 20 -16.95 1.99 -11.11
N GLU A 21 -17.66 2.75 -10.28
CA GLU A 21 -18.06 4.13 -10.60
C GLU A 21 -16.84 5.05 -10.78
N ALA A 22 -15.85 4.92 -9.90
CA ALA A 22 -14.61 5.68 -10.01
C ALA A 22 -13.80 5.29 -11.26
N LEU A 23 -13.82 4.02 -11.69
CA LEU A 23 -13.24 3.60 -12.97
C LEU A 23 -13.97 4.20 -14.18
N LEU A 24 -15.28 4.41 -14.08
CA LEU A 24 -16.05 5.05 -15.15
C LEU A 24 -15.67 6.53 -15.33
N GLN A 25 -15.30 7.22 -14.25
CA GLN A 25 -14.80 8.59 -14.30
C GLN A 25 -13.37 8.72 -14.88
N VAL A 26 -12.61 7.62 -14.96
CA VAL A 26 -11.28 7.62 -15.57
C VAL A 26 -11.42 7.62 -17.10
N PRO A 27 -10.67 8.48 -17.82
CA PRO A 27 -10.58 8.46 -19.28
C PRO A 27 -10.19 7.07 -19.79
N GLU A 28 -10.81 6.63 -20.88
CA GLU A 28 -10.67 5.25 -21.40
C GLU A 28 -9.22 4.87 -21.69
N GLU A 29 -8.43 5.81 -22.20
CA GLU A 29 -6.99 5.70 -22.45
C GLU A 29 -6.17 5.27 -21.22
N TRP A 30 -6.65 5.58 -20.01
CA TRP A 30 -5.97 5.28 -18.76
C TRP A 30 -6.64 4.17 -17.95
N ARG A 31 -7.84 3.71 -18.35
CA ARG A 31 -8.57 2.66 -17.62
C ARG A 31 -7.75 1.38 -17.51
N ASP A 32 -7.08 0.96 -18.58
CA ASP A 32 -6.23 -0.24 -18.55
C ASP A 32 -5.03 -0.10 -17.62
N LEU A 33 -4.38 1.06 -17.62
CA LEU A 33 -3.26 1.34 -16.71
C LEU A 33 -3.71 1.36 -15.25
N VAL A 34 -4.85 1.99 -14.97
CA VAL A 34 -5.43 2.07 -13.61
C VAL A 34 -5.88 0.68 -13.15
N ARG A 35 -6.52 -0.11 -14.01
CA ARG A 35 -6.92 -1.50 -13.73
C ARG A 35 -5.72 -2.36 -13.34
N LYS A 36 -4.66 -2.32 -14.15
CA LYS A 36 -3.41 -3.05 -13.89
C LYS A 36 -2.77 -2.59 -12.58
N HIS A 37 -2.80 -1.29 -12.27
CA HIS A 37 -2.28 -0.77 -11.01
C HIS A 37 -3.08 -1.25 -9.79
N CYS A 38 -4.41 -1.30 -9.89
CA CYS A 38 -5.28 -1.85 -8.86
C CYS A 38 -4.99 -3.35 -8.64
N GLU A 39 -4.87 -4.13 -9.70
CA GLU A 39 -4.54 -5.56 -9.63
C GLU A 39 -3.17 -5.80 -8.97
N ILE A 40 -2.13 -5.10 -9.42
CA ILE A 40 -0.78 -5.21 -8.85
C ILE A 40 -0.81 -4.84 -7.35
N THR A 41 -1.50 -3.77 -6.99
CA THR A 41 -1.56 -3.31 -5.60
C THR A 41 -2.33 -4.27 -4.70
N TRP A 42 -3.37 -4.93 -5.23
CA TRP A 42 -4.14 -5.95 -4.52
C TRP A 42 -3.34 -7.25 -4.35
N ASN A 43 -2.68 -7.72 -5.41
CA ASN A 43 -1.84 -8.91 -5.39
C ASN A 43 -0.43 -8.69 -4.81
N HIS A 44 -0.10 -7.48 -4.35
CA HIS A 44 1.26 -7.19 -3.91
C HIS A 44 1.61 -8.04 -2.66
N PRO A 45 2.65 -8.91 -2.72
CA PRO A 45 3.00 -9.83 -1.63
C PRO A 45 3.33 -9.13 -0.30
N SER A 46 3.79 -7.88 -0.32
CA SER A 46 4.04 -7.09 0.88
C SER A 46 2.79 -6.84 1.73
N ARG A 47 1.59 -6.77 1.13
CA ARG A 47 0.32 -6.66 1.88
C ARG A 47 -0.13 -8.00 2.45
N HIS A 48 0.22 -9.11 1.79
CA HIS A 48 -0.05 -10.46 2.30
C HIS A 48 0.85 -10.77 3.50
N LYS A 49 2.14 -10.44 3.40
CA LYS A 49 3.12 -10.60 4.49
C LYS A 49 2.79 -9.78 5.75
N LEU A 50 2.12 -8.63 5.61
CA LEU A 50 1.63 -7.83 6.75
C LEU A 50 0.44 -8.46 7.49
N ARG A 51 -0.30 -9.36 6.83
CA ARG A 51 -1.44 -10.07 7.42
C ARG A 51 -1.03 -11.40 8.06
N GLU A 52 0.06 -12.00 7.58
CA GLU A 52 0.64 -13.25 8.10
C GLU A 52 1.81 -13.04 9.05
N SER A 53 2.38 -11.83 9.15
CA SER A 53 3.38 -11.57 10.19
C SER A 53 2.67 -11.53 11.54
N PRO A 54 2.95 -12.46 12.47
CA PRO A 54 2.54 -12.26 13.85
C PRO A 54 3.07 -10.90 14.31
N LYS A 55 2.30 -10.22 15.14
CA LYS A 55 2.71 -8.97 15.82
C LYS A 55 4.17 -9.12 16.25
N PRO A 56 5.03 -8.10 16.09
CA PRO A 56 6.35 -8.15 16.69
C PRO A 56 6.16 -8.13 18.20
N ASP A 57 6.01 -9.31 18.76
CA ASP A 57 5.94 -9.59 20.18
C ASP A 57 7.30 -9.15 20.77
N GLU A 58 7.25 -8.03 21.48
CA GLU A 58 7.87 -7.82 22.78
C GLU A 58 9.39 -7.95 22.99
N HIS A 59 10.22 -8.01 21.94
CA HIS A 59 11.68 -8.13 22.13
C HIS A 59 12.58 -7.15 21.34
N TYR A 60 12.16 -5.89 21.15
CA TYR A 60 13.13 -4.82 20.86
C TYR A 60 13.57 -4.12 22.15
N ARG A 61 14.62 -4.63 22.80
CA ARG A 61 15.42 -3.85 23.75
C ARG A 61 16.58 -3.20 22.99
N PRO A 62 16.60 -1.88 22.77
CA PRO A 62 17.79 -1.21 22.28
C PRO A 62 18.79 -1.09 23.43
N THR A 63 19.61 -2.12 23.65
CA THR A 63 20.83 -1.94 24.46
C THR A 63 21.99 -1.62 23.54
N ARG A 64 22.08 -0.35 23.14
CA ARG A 64 23.32 0.27 22.69
C ARG A 64 23.56 1.52 23.52
N ALA A 65 23.99 1.31 24.76
CA ALA A 65 24.80 2.31 25.45
C ALA A 65 26.22 2.18 24.87
N ALA A 66 26.55 3.05 23.92
CA ALA A 66 27.93 3.21 23.45
C ALA A 66 28.77 3.71 24.64
N PRO A 67 29.93 3.10 24.96
CA PRO A 67 30.83 3.72 25.92
C PRO A 67 31.40 4.98 25.28
N SER A 68 30.96 6.14 25.77
CA SER A 68 31.64 7.41 25.48
C SER A 68 33.06 7.31 25.98
N ALA A 69 34.00 7.44 25.06
CA ALA A 69 35.38 7.75 25.37
C ALA A 69 35.43 9.07 26.16
N ARG A 70 36.06 9.05 27.34
CA ARG A 70 36.64 10.28 27.90
C ARG A 70 37.75 10.02 28.92
N THR A 71 38.84 10.75 28.67
CA THR A 71 39.99 11.16 29.51
C THR A 71 40.90 10.08 30.06
#